data_AF-A0A833JEX8-F1
#
_entry.id   AF-A0A833JEX8-F1
#
_cell.length_a   1.000
_cell.length_b   1.000
_cell.length_c   1.000
_cell.angle_alpha   90.00
_cell.angle_beta   90.00
_cell.angle_gamma   90.00
#
_symmetry.space_group_name_H-M   'P 1'
#
loop_
_entity.id
_entity.type
_entity.pdbx_description
1 polymer ?
#
loop_
_entity_poly.entity_id
_entity_poly.type
_entity_poly.pdbx_seq_one_letter_code
_entity_poly.pdbx_strand_id
1 'polypeptide(L)'
;MRFEKLNSGHYFLILKQDFFKRDLWLKEAVVFALSSHKAAEIYTEAYCQENDQVHSINKISEFNCEFILKGSHNYECKYKAEIVRELETEIPAYLREK
;
A
#
# COMPACT_ATOMS: atom_id res chain seq x y z
N MET A 1 29.58 13.68 -13.30
CA MET A 1 28.35 12.89 -13.54
C MET A 1 27.31 13.31 -12.53
N ARG A 2 26.16 13.84 -12.96
CA ARG A 2 25.02 14.08 -12.06
C ARG A 2 24.36 12.73 -11.81
N PHE A 3 24.34 12.27 -10.57
CA PHE A 3 23.49 11.13 -10.20
C PHE A 3 22.05 11.63 -10.29
N GLU A 4 21.30 11.14 -11.28
CA GLU A 4 19.85 11.24 -11.27
C GLU A 4 19.36 10.53 -10.01
N LYS A 5 18.57 11.21 -9.18
CA LYS A 5 17.89 10.57 -8.05
C LYS A 5 16.97 9.52 -8.64
N LEU A 6 17.38 8.25 -8.59
CA LEU A 6 16.49 7.12 -8.79
C LEU A 6 15.32 7.31 -7.81
N ASN A 7 14.10 7.38 -8.34
CA ASN A 7 12.90 7.31 -7.51
C ASN A 7 12.98 6.00 -6.71
N SER A 8 13.18 6.12 -5.41
CA SER A 8 13.25 4.95 -4.54
C SER A 8 11.85 4.39 -4.36
N GLY A 9 11.71 3.07 -4.52
CA GLY A 9 10.47 2.41 -4.14
C GLY A 9 10.35 2.32 -2.62
N HIS A 10 9.11 2.22 -2.16
CA HIS A 10 8.75 2.12 -0.76
C HIS A 10 7.95 0.85 -0.52
N TYR A 11 7.98 0.36 0.72
CA TYR A 11 7.06 -0.67 1.16
C TYR A 11 5.72 -0.03 1.52
N PHE A 12 4.64 -0.62 1.02
CA PHE A 12 3.27 -0.23 1.28
C PHE A 12 2.55 -1.36 2.01
N LEU A 13 1.91 -1.02 3.12
CA LEU A 13 0.98 -1.89 3.82
C LEU A 13 -0.37 -1.80 3.12
N ILE A 14 -0.89 -2.96 2.71
CA ILE A 14 -2.24 -3.12 2.20
C ILE A 14 -3.13 -3.55 3.35
N LEU A 15 -4.17 -2.76 3.57
CA LEU A 15 -5.20 -2.98 4.56
C LEU A 15 -6.53 -3.28 3.88
N LYS A 16 -7.26 -4.26 4.39
CA LYS A 16 -8.61 -4.59 3.97
C LYS A 16 -9.62 -4.09 5.00
N GLN A 17 -10.70 -3.46 4.55
CA GLN A 17 -11.78 -3.03 5.44
C GLN A 17 -12.60 -4.25 5.87
N ASP A 18 -12.87 -4.37 7.17
CA ASP A 18 -13.80 -5.40 7.66
C ASP A 18 -15.24 -5.08 7.21
N PHE A 19 -15.95 -6.10 6.74
CA PHE A 19 -17.30 -5.93 6.19
C PHE A 19 -18.34 -5.54 7.26
N PHE A 20 -18.19 -6.04 8.48
CA PHE A 20 -19.12 -5.80 9.58
C PHE A 20 -18.72 -4.58 10.43
N LYS A 21 -17.44 -4.19 10.41
CA LYS A 21 -16.89 -3.07 11.18
C LYS A 21 -16.16 -2.10 10.26
N ARG A 22 -16.87 -1.08 9.78
CA ARG A 22 -16.33 -0.09 8.82
C ARG A 22 -15.10 0.67 9.32
N ASP A 23 -14.96 0.86 10.62
CA ASP A 23 -13.81 1.57 11.20
C ASP A 23 -12.58 0.67 11.36
N LEU A 24 -12.75 -0.65 11.19
CA LEU A 24 -11.69 -1.62 11.36
C LEU A 24 -11.02 -1.93 10.02
N TRP A 25 -9.70 -1.76 10.01
CA TRP A 25 -8.82 -2.11 8.91
C TRP A 25 -7.89 -3.23 9.35
N LEU A 26 -7.89 -4.32 8.59
CA LEU A 26 -7.11 -5.51 8.85
C LEU A 26 -5.90 -5.55 7.91
N LYS A 27 -4.74 -5.95 8.44
CA LYS A 27 -3.53 -6.10 7.63
C LYS A 27 -3.66 -7.30 6.72
N GLU A 28 -3.46 -7.10 5.43
CA GLU A 28 -3.58 -8.16 4.43
C GLU A 28 -2.21 -8.52 3.85
N ALA A 29 -1.47 -7.55 3.32
CA ALA A 29 -0.20 -7.78 2.64
C ALA A 29 0.74 -6.57 2.74
N VAL A 30 2.01 -6.78 2.37
CA VAL A 30 2.99 -5.71 2.16
C VAL A 30 3.54 -5.84 0.74
N VAL A 31 3.57 -4.73 0.01
CA VAL A 31 4.04 -4.69 -1.38
C VAL A 31 5.07 -3.58 -1.57
N PHE A 32 6.06 -3.81 -2.43
CA PHE A 32 7.05 -2.80 -2.78
C PHE A 32 6.61 -2.08 -4.07
N ALA A 33 6.51 -0.75 -4.02
CA ALA A 33 6.05 0.04 -5.17
C ALA A 33 6.62 1.47 -5.15
N LEU A 34 6.48 2.18 -6.27
CA LEU A 34 6.89 3.59 -6.38
C LEU A 34 5.84 4.57 -5.84
N SER A 35 4.58 4.15 -5.75
CA SER A 35 3.47 4.97 -5.25
C SER A 35 2.37 4.08 -4.69
N SER A 36 1.47 4.65 -3.88
CA SER A 36 0.33 3.90 -3.32
C SER A 36 -0.61 3.39 -4.41
N HIS A 37 -0.73 4.11 -5.53
CA HIS A 37 -1.49 3.66 -6.69
C HIS A 37 -0.88 2.40 -7.30
N LYS A 38 0.45 2.41 -7.53
CA LYS A 38 1.12 1.24 -8.10
C LYS A 38 1.14 0.06 -7.12
N ALA A 39 1.19 0.33 -5.82
CA ALA A 39 1.02 -0.68 -4.78
C ALA A 39 -0.34 -1.39 -4.88
N ALA A 40 -1.43 -0.65 -5.11
CA ALA A 40 -2.75 -1.24 -5.29
C ALA A 40 -2.81 -2.16 -6.52
N GLU A 41 -2.26 -1.72 -7.64
CA GLU A 41 -2.18 -2.54 -8.87
C GLU A 41 -1.36 -3.82 -8.65
N ILE A 42 -0.15 -3.71 -8.09
CA ILE A 42 0.73 -4.85 -7.79
C ILE A 42 0.05 -5.82 -6.83
N TYR A 43 -0.63 -5.31 -5.80
CA TYR A 43 -1.38 -6.14 -4.87
C TYR A 43 -2.48 -6.93 -5.59
N THR A 44 -3.26 -6.28 -6.45
CA THR A 44 -4.31 -6.96 -7.22
C THR A 44 -3.73 -8.02 -8.16
N GLU A 45 -2.66 -7.69 -8.89
CA GLU A 45 -2.02 -8.62 -9.84
C GLU A 45 -1.38 -9.84 -9.15
N ALA A 46 -0.76 -9.64 -7.97
CA ALA A 46 0.04 -10.69 -7.33
C ALA A 46 -0.72 -11.51 -6.27
N TYR A 47 -1.75 -10.93 -5.64
CA TYR A 47 -2.42 -11.54 -4.47
C TYR A 47 -3.92 -11.81 -4.68
N CYS A 48 -4.53 -11.35 -5.76
CA CYS A 48 -5.96 -11.55 -6.04
C CYS A 48 -6.20 -12.54 -7.20
N GLN A 49 -7.46 -12.86 -7.47
CA GLN A 49 -7.80 -13.77 -8.57
C GLN A 49 -7.55 -13.10 -9.93
N GLU A 50 -7.34 -13.90 -10.97
CA GLU A 50 -6.96 -13.41 -12.31
C GLU A 50 -7.95 -12.39 -12.92
N ASN A 51 -9.23 -12.46 -12.56
CA ASN A 51 -10.27 -11.53 -13.05
C ASN A 51 -10.54 -10.36 -12.11
N ASP A 52 -9.84 -10.30 -10.97
CA ASP A 52 -10.01 -9.23 -10.01
C ASP A 52 -9.31 -7.98 -10.53
N GLN A 53 -9.99 -6.84 -10.43
CA GLN A 53 -9.47 -5.57 -10.93
C GLN A 53 -9.72 -4.45 -9.95
N VAL A 54 -8.84 -3.46 -9.97
CA VAL A 54 -9.06 -2.22 -9.23
C VAL A 54 -10.15 -1.42 -9.93
N HIS A 55 -11.33 -1.37 -9.32
CA HIS A 55 -12.50 -0.71 -9.88
C HIS A 55 -12.43 0.81 -9.72
N SER A 56 -12.00 1.28 -8.56
CA SER A 56 -11.84 2.71 -8.29
C SER A 56 -10.70 2.96 -7.32
N ILE A 57 -10.05 4.11 -7.47
CA ILE A 57 -8.94 4.55 -6.61
C ILE A 57 -9.21 5.98 -6.19
N ASN A 58 -9.30 6.18 -4.88
CA ASN A 58 -9.32 7.48 -4.25
C ASN A 58 -7.92 7.81 -3.72
N LYS A 59 -7.19 8.64 -4.47
CA LYS A 59 -5.84 9.07 -4.09
C LYS A 59 -5.92 10.18 -3.04
N ILE A 60 -5.45 9.89 -1.83
CA ILE A 60 -5.38 10.86 -0.73
C ILE A 60 -4.02 11.60 -0.78
N SER A 61 -2.94 10.87 -1.05
CA SER A 61 -1.58 11.40 -1.24
C SER A 61 -0.79 10.47 -2.18
N GLU A 62 0.47 10.78 -2.45
CA GLU A 62 1.38 9.87 -3.18
C GLU A 62 1.62 8.55 -2.43
N PHE A 63 1.59 8.62 -1.10
CA PHE A 63 1.90 7.50 -0.21
C PHE A 63 0.67 6.89 0.47
N ASN A 64 -0.53 7.37 0.14
CA ASN A 64 -1.78 6.85 0.68
C ASN A 64 -2.89 6.91 -0.37
N CYS A 65 -3.55 5.78 -0.60
CA CYS A 65 -4.81 5.74 -1.33
C CYS A 65 -5.78 4.73 -0.71
N GLU A 66 -7.06 4.94 -0.99
CA GLU A 66 -8.07 3.91 -0.81
C GLU A 66 -8.48 3.41 -2.19
N PHE A 67 -8.75 2.11 -2.30
CA PHE A 67 -9.18 1.52 -3.56
C PHE A 67 -10.26 0.47 -3.35
N ILE A 68 -11.14 0.34 -4.33
CA ILE A 68 -12.15 -0.71 -4.37
C ILE A 68 -11.67 -1.76 -5.37
N LEU A 69 -11.56 -2.99 -4.90
CA LEU A 69 -11.28 -4.14 -5.74
C LEU A 69 -12.60 -4.86 -6.01
N LYS A 70 -12.85 -5.11 -7.29
CA LYS A 70 -14.04 -5.80 -7.76
C LYS A 70 -13.65 -7.12 -8.36
N GLY A 71 -14.18 -8.19 -7.78
CA GLY A 71 -13.95 -9.54 -8.25
C GLY A 71 -15.14 -10.14 -8.98
N SER A 72 -15.08 -11.46 -9.17
CA SER A 72 -16.14 -12.26 -9.76
C SER A 72 -17.48 -12.03 -9.06
N HIS A 73 -18.59 -12.08 -9.81
CA HIS A 73 -19.96 -11.87 -9.31
C HIS A 73 -20.24 -10.49 -8.69
N ASN A 74 -19.51 -9.45 -9.09
CA ASN A 74 -19.62 -8.08 -8.56
C ASN A 74 -19.37 -7.98 -7.04
N TYR A 75 -18.60 -8.90 -6.47
CA TYR A 75 -18.17 -8.76 -5.09
C TYR A 75 -17.13 -7.62 -5.01
N GLU A 76 -17.39 -6.64 -4.15
CA GLU A 76 -16.55 -5.46 -3.98
C GLU A 76 -15.99 -5.43 -2.56
N CYS A 77 -14.68 -5.21 -2.46
CA CYS A 77 -13.97 -5.02 -1.20
C CYS A 77 -13.22 -3.69 -1.22
N LYS A 78 -13.28 -2.98 -0.10
CA LYS A 78 -12.54 -1.74 0.09
C LYS A 78 -11.20 -2.03 0.74
N TYR A 79 -10.16 -1.45 0.17
CA TYR A 79 -8.78 -1.55 0.62
C TYR A 79 -8.17 -0.16 0.79
N LYS A 80 -7.07 -0.11 1.55
CA LYS A 80 -6.25 1.07 1.76
C LYS A 80 -4.78 0.67 1.60
N ALA A 81 -4.04 1.42 0.80
CA ALA A 81 -2.59 1.31 0.72
C ALA A 81 -1.96 2.49 1.46
N GLU A 82 -1.11 2.20 2.44
CA GLU A 82 -0.38 3.21 3.20
C GLU A 82 1.11 2.87 3.26
N ILE A 83 1.98 3.86 3.19
CA ILE A 83 3.43 3.62 3.30
C ILE A 83 3.75 2.99 4.66
N VAL A 84 4.55 1.92 4.63
CA VAL A 84 5.20 1.41 5.82
C VAL A 84 6.22 2.46 6.21
N ARG A 85 5.85 3.30 7.19
CA ARG A 85 6.88 4.00 7.96
C ARG A 85 7.53 2.92 8.80
N GLU A 86 8.69 2.45 8.34
CA GLU A 86 9.67 1.96 9.31
C GLU A 86 9.74 3.08 10.35
N LEU A 87 9.36 2.78 11.60
CA LEU A 87 9.88 3.56 12.71
C LEU A 87 11.36 3.61 12.39
N GLU A 88 11.88 4.78 12.01
CA GLU A 88 13.29 5.04 12.13
C GLU A 88 13.57 4.53 13.53
N THR A 89 14.24 3.38 13.64
CA THR A 89 14.88 2.99 14.88
C THR A 89 15.76 4.19 15.10
N GLU A 90 15.27 5.13 15.92
CA GLU A 90 15.99 6.33 16.29
C GLU A 90 17.35 5.78 16.63
N ILE A 91 18.37 6.09 15.80
CA ILE A 91 19.71 5.59 16.05
C ILE A 91 19.94 5.96 17.51
N PRO A 92 20.06 4.98 18.43
CA PRO A 92 20.13 5.29 19.84
C PRO A 92 21.20 6.35 20.03
N ALA A 93 20.97 7.35 20.89
CA ALA A 93 21.86 8.51 20.95
C ALA A 93 23.35 8.13 21.07
N TYR A 94 23.65 6.99 21.69
CA TYR A 94 25.00 6.41 21.83
C TYR A 94 25.65 5.86 20.53
N LEU A 95 24.90 5.71 19.44
CA LEU A 95 25.37 5.32 18.10
C LEU A 95 25.45 6.52 17.14
N ARG A 96 25.06 7.73 17.57
CA ARG A 96 25.06 8.94 16.73
C ARG A 96 26.44 9.62 16.62
N GLU A 97 27.43 9.19 17.39
CA GLU A 97 28.77 9.78 17.36
C GLU A 97 29.86 8.77 16.97
N LYS A 98 30.35 8.92 15.73
CA LYS A 98 31.78 8.85 15.35
C LYS A 98 32.01 9.58 14.04
#